data_AF-A0A087M632-F1
#
_entry.id   AF-A0A087M632-F1
#
_cell.length_a   1.000
_cell.length_b   1.000
_cell.length_c   1.000
_cell.angle_alpha   90.00
_cell.angle_beta   90.00
_cell.angle_gamma   90.00
#
_symmetry.space_group_name_H-M   'P 1'
#
loop_
_entity.id
_entity.type
_entity.pdbx_description
1 polymer ?
#
loop_
_entity_poly.entity_id
_entity_poly.type
_entity_poly.pdbx_seq_one_letter_code
_entity_poly.pdbx_strand_id
1 'polypeptide(L)'
;MADDIATNPQSTLFSPLQILRAYSKGEIDIDLALVKLGLDHQRQLMIAMADAELSLPGTDDTELNRQAKEAEPILRAYLKPAFAKLPGR
;
A
#
# COMPACT_ATOMS: atom_id res chain seq x y z
N MET A 1 9.03 -9.07 -47.08
CA MET A 1 7.66 -8.54 -47.04
C MET A 1 6.77 -9.77 -47.00
N ALA A 2 5.99 -10.09 -45.99
CA ALA A 2 5.30 -9.38 -44.91
C ALA A 2 4.82 -10.52 -43.95
N ASP A 3 4.50 -10.38 -42.66
CA ASP A 3 4.47 -9.30 -41.69
C ASP A 3 4.51 -10.01 -40.32
N ASP A 4 5.18 -9.39 -39.35
CA ASP A 4 5.16 -9.74 -37.94
C ASP A 4 3.71 -9.86 -37.43
N ILE A 5 3.25 -11.07 -37.10
CA ILE A 5 2.06 -11.24 -36.27
C ILE A 5 2.48 -10.88 -34.85
N ALA A 6 2.28 -9.62 -34.53
CA ALA A 6 2.35 -9.05 -33.21
C ALA A 6 1.77 -10.01 -32.18
N THR A 7 2.64 -10.42 -31.26
CA THR A 7 2.33 -11.03 -29.97
C THR A 7 1.20 -10.23 -29.33
N ASN A 8 -0.02 -10.75 -29.42
CA ASN A 8 -1.17 -10.17 -28.75
C ASN A 8 -0.91 -10.34 -27.24
N PRO A 9 -0.63 -9.26 -26.47
CA PRO A 9 -0.32 -9.39 -25.06
C PRO A 9 -1.63 -9.84 -24.41
N GLN A 10 -1.67 -11.11 -24.05
CA GLN A 10 -2.80 -11.74 -23.39
C GLN A 10 -3.34 -10.79 -22.33
N SER A 11 -4.59 -10.38 -22.50
CA SER A 11 -5.42 -9.81 -21.46
C SER A 11 -5.45 -10.82 -20.32
N THR A 12 -4.47 -10.78 -19.43
CA THR A 12 -4.47 -11.59 -18.21
C THR A 12 -5.69 -11.14 -17.43
N LEU A 13 -6.74 -11.95 -17.47
CA LEU A 13 -7.96 -11.71 -16.73
C LEU A 13 -7.61 -11.91 -15.25
N PHE A 14 -7.29 -10.82 -14.56
CA PHE A 14 -7.12 -10.84 -13.12
C PHE A 14 -8.49 -10.82 -12.48
N SER A 15 -8.76 -11.77 -11.58
CA SER A 15 -9.96 -11.71 -10.75
C SER A 15 -9.89 -10.50 -9.81
N PRO A 16 -11.02 -9.93 -9.37
CA PRO A 16 -11.02 -8.83 -8.40
C PRO A 16 -10.18 -9.14 -7.16
N LEU A 17 -10.26 -10.37 -6.66
CA LEU A 17 -9.46 -10.83 -5.52
C LEU A 17 -7.95 -10.86 -5.80
N GLN A 18 -7.53 -11.20 -7.02
CA GLN A 18 -6.11 -11.16 -7.39
C GLN A 18 -5.57 -9.73 -7.39
N ILE A 19 -6.38 -8.78 -7.90
CA ILE A 19 -6.01 -7.36 -7.91
C ILE A 19 -5.90 -6.82 -6.47
N LEU A 20 -6.88 -7.13 -5.62
CA LEU A 20 -6.84 -6.74 -4.20
C LEU A 20 -5.63 -7.34 -3.47
N ARG A 21 -5.28 -8.60 -3.73
CA ARG A 21 -4.07 -9.23 -3.16
C ARG A 21 -2.78 -8.58 -3.65
N ALA A 22 -2.68 -8.26 -4.94
CA ALA A 22 -1.53 -7.56 -5.50
C ALA A 22 -1.38 -6.18 -4.84
N TYR A 23 -2.49 -5.45 -4.67
CA TYR A 23 -2.49 -4.16 -3.98
C TYR A 23 -2.11 -4.30 -2.49
N SER A 24 -2.65 -5.30 -1.78
CA SER A 24 -2.30 -5.61 -0.37
C SER A 24 -0.81 -5.80 -0.17
N LYS A 25 -0.15 -6.46 -1.12
CA LYS A 25 1.30 -6.72 -1.11
C LYS A 25 2.15 -5.56 -1.59
N GLY A 26 1.54 -4.47 -2.07
CA GLY A 26 2.26 -3.35 -2.69
C GLY A 26 2.87 -3.68 -4.06
N GLU A 27 2.40 -4.73 -4.73
CA GLU A 27 2.85 -5.11 -6.09
C GLU A 27 2.29 -4.16 -7.16
N ILE A 28 1.16 -3.51 -6.88
CA ILE A 28 0.53 -2.50 -7.73
C ILE A 28 0.19 -1.26 -6.91
N ASP A 29 0.20 -0.09 -7.56
CA ASP A 29 -0.21 1.16 -6.95
C ASP A 29 -1.74 1.30 -6.85
N ILE A 30 -2.17 2.34 -6.13
CA ILE A 30 -3.58 2.63 -5.90
C ILE A 30 -4.33 2.95 -7.21
N ASP A 31 -3.72 3.70 -8.13
CA ASP A 31 -4.38 4.16 -9.35
C ASP A 31 -4.66 2.98 -10.30
N LEU A 32 -3.69 2.08 -10.44
CA LEU A 32 -3.82 0.85 -11.20
C LEU A 32 -4.87 -0.08 -10.57
N ALA A 33 -4.90 -0.20 -9.25
CA ALA A 33 -5.93 -0.98 -8.56
C ALA A 33 -7.34 -0.42 -8.80
N LEU A 34 -7.52 0.91 -8.71
CA LEU A 34 -8.79 1.57 -8.98
C LEU A 34 -9.27 1.33 -10.42
N VAL A 35 -8.38 1.53 -11.41
CA VAL A 35 -8.69 1.31 -12.83
C VAL A 35 -9.06 -0.15 -13.10
N LYS A 36 -8.31 -1.11 -12.55
CA LYS A 36 -8.53 -2.55 -12.79
C LYS A 36 -9.80 -3.08 -12.11
N LEU A 37 -10.22 -2.48 -11.01
CA LEU A 37 -11.44 -2.84 -10.28
C LEU A 37 -12.67 -2.02 -10.71
N GLY A 38 -12.49 -1.00 -11.55
CA GLY A 38 -13.58 -0.09 -11.94
C GLY A 38 -14.12 0.71 -10.77
N LEU A 39 -13.23 1.14 -9.86
CA LEU A 39 -13.58 1.92 -8.68
C LEU A 39 -13.24 3.39 -8.92
N ASP A 40 -14.12 4.26 -8.46
CA ASP A 40 -14.03 5.71 -8.71
C ASP A 40 -13.15 6.41 -7.66
N HIS A 41 -13.01 5.84 -6.45
CA HIS A 41 -12.33 6.49 -5.33
C HIS A 41 -11.64 5.49 -4.41
N GLN A 42 -10.56 5.93 -3.76
CA GLN A 42 -9.81 5.17 -2.74
C GLN A 42 -10.69 4.57 -1.64
N ARG A 43 -11.76 5.26 -1.23
CA ARG A 43 -12.67 4.74 -0.18
C ARG A 43 -13.30 3.40 -0.58
N GLN A 44 -13.69 3.24 -1.85
CA GLN A 44 -14.28 2.00 -2.32
C GLN A 44 -13.25 0.87 -2.33
N LEU A 45 -11.99 1.17 -2.66
CA LEU A 45 -10.89 0.21 -2.57
C LEU A 45 -10.66 -0.23 -1.13
N MET A 46 -10.68 0.69 -0.17
CA MET A 46 -10.53 0.34 1.26
C MET A 46 -11.67 -0.56 1.75
N ILE A 47 -12.92 -0.33 1.30
CA ILE A 47 -14.07 -1.19 1.64
C ILE A 47 -13.87 -2.58 1.03
N ALA A 48 -13.53 -2.67 -0.25
CA ALA A 48 -13.29 -3.95 -0.92
C ALA A 48 -12.14 -4.75 -0.29
N MET A 49 -11.10 -4.07 0.20
CA MET A 49 -10.01 -4.69 0.96
C MET A 49 -10.48 -5.24 2.30
N ALA A 50 -11.31 -4.49 3.03
CA ALA A 50 -11.89 -4.93 4.30
C ALA A 50 -12.83 -6.12 4.12
N ASP A 51 -13.70 -6.08 3.11
CA ASP A 51 -14.62 -7.18 2.77
C ASP A 51 -13.86 -8.46 2.38
N ALA A 52 -12.65 -8.32 1.81
CA ALA A 52 -11.78 -9.43 1.44
C ALA A 52 -10.85 -9.88 2.59
N GLU A 53 -10.97 -9.29 3.79
CA GLU A 53 -10.08 -9.53 4.93
C GLU A 53 -8.58 -9.31 4.61
N LEU A 54 -8.27 -8.32 3.77
CA LEU A 54 -6.91 -7.98 3.36
C LEU A 54 -6.41 -6.70 4.05
N SER A 55 -5.16 -6.72 4.50
CA SER A 55 -4.47 -5.55 5.03
C SER A 55 -4.13 -4.55 3.93
N LEU A 56 -4.12 -3.26 4.29
CA LEU A 56 -3.62 -2.21 3.40
C LEU A 56 -2.10 -2.38 3.18
N PRO A 57 -1.59 -1.96 2.02
CA PRO A 57 -0.15 -1.99 1.77
C PRO A 57 0.61 -1.22 2.86
N GLY A 58 1.67 -1.83 3.38
CA GLY A 58 2.51 -1.24 4.43
C GLY A 58 1.89 -1.24 5.83
N THR A 59 0.74 -1.89 6.05
CA THR A 59 0.16 -2.06 7.40
C THR A 59 0.41 -3.42 8.02
N ASP A 60 1.44 -4.14 7.57
CA ASP A 60 1.90 -5.34 8.28
C ASP A 60 2.54 -4.91 9.60
N ASP A 61 1.96 -5.33 10.72
CA ASP A 61 2.43 -4.99 12.06
C ASP A 61 3.89 -5.41 12.28
N THR A 62 4.34 -6.48 11.64
CA THR A 62 5.73 -6.96 11.77
C THR A 62 6.68 -5.96 11.12
N GLU A 63 6.40 -5.59 9.89
CA GLU A 63 7.17 -4.60 9.13
C GLU A 63 7.10 -3.20 9.75
N LEU A 64 5.93 -2.76 10.20
CA LEU A 64 5.76 -1.50 10.93
C LEU A 64 6.58 -1.48 12.23
N ASN A 65 6.56 -2.56 13.01
CA ASN A 65 7.38 -2.67 14.22
C ASN A 65 8.87 -2.66 13.91
N ARG A 66 9.29 -3.29 12.82
CA ARG A 66 10.69 -3.26 12.35
C ARG A 66 11.10 -1.83 12.00
N GLN A 67 10.31 -1.15 11.16
CA GLN A 67 10.55 0.23 10.75
C GLN A 67 10.55 1.19 11.94
N ALA A 68 9.62 1.02 12.89
CA ALA A 68 9.58 1.83 14.11
C ALA A 68 10.85 1.67 14.96
N LYS A 69 11.32 0.43 15.16
CA LYS A 69 12.57 0.14 15.90
C LYS A 69 13.81 0.72 15.21
N GLU A 70 13.86 0.66 13.88
CA GLU A 70 14.97 1.23 13.09
C GLU A 70 14.96 2.75 13.07
N ALA A 71 13.77 3.36 13.05
CA ALA A 71 13.60 4.80 13.10
C ALA A 71 13.83 5.39 14.50
N GLU A 72 13.56 4.63 15.57
CA GLU A 72 13.69 5.07 16.96
C GLU A 72 15.03 5.76 17.28
N PRO A 73 16.22 5.20 17.01
CA PRO A 73 17.50 5.84 17.34
C PRO A 73 17.72 7.15 16.56
N ILE A 74 17.25 7.23 15.33
CA ILE A 74 17.35 8.43 14.48
C ILE A 74 16.44 9.51 15.05
N LEU A 75 15.17 9.18 15.29
CA LEU A 75 14.17 10.11 15.82
C LEU A 75 14.51 10.58 17.23
N ARG A 76 15.10 9.71 18.07
CA ARG A 76 15.54 10.03 19.43
C ARG A 76 16.54 11.20 19.47
N ALA A 77 17.38 11.36 18.44
CA ALA A 77 18.31 12.50 18.35
C ALA A 77 17.57 13.84 18.16
N TYR A 78 16.40 13.83 17.50
CA TYR A 78 15.57 15.00 17.25
C TYR A 78 14.54 15.28 18.34
N LEU A 79 14.35 14.35 19.29
CA LEU A 79 13.37 14.46 20.38
C LEU A 79 13.87 15.20 21.65
N LYS A 80 15.08 15.81 21.66
CA LYS A 80 15.56 16.63 22.79
C LYS A 80 15.01 18.07 22.76
N PRO A 81 14.74 18.68 23.93
CA PRO A 81 13.54 18.56 24.73
C PRO A 81 12.61 19.77 24.47
N ALA A 82 11.64 19.65 23.56
CA ALA A 82 10.52 20.61 23.56
C ALA A 82 9.73 20.58 24.90
N PHE A 83 9.94 19.54 25.72
CA PHE A 83 9.34 19.35 27.04
C PHE A 83 10.17 19.89 28.22
N ALA A 84 11.41 20.39 28.03
CA ALA A 84 12.20 20.92 29.16
C ALA A 84 11.71 22.29 29.67
N LYS A 85 10.68 22.87 29.04
CA LYS A 85 10.05 24.14 29.44
C LYS A 85 8.53 24.04 29.53
N LEU A 86 7.99 22.93 30.03
CA LEU A 86 6.66 23.02 30.65
C LEU A 86 6.88 23.42 32.12
N PRO A 87 6.69 24.70 32.50
CA PRO A 87 6.62 25.04 33.91
C PRO A 87 5.46 24.22 34.50
N GLY A 88 5.75 23.50 35.57
CA GLY A 88 4.76 22.71 36.28
C GLY A 88 3.49 23.52 36.53
N ARG A 89 2.36 22.89 36.23
CA ARG A 89 1.07 23.18 36.86
C ARG A 89 0.57 21.90 37.49
#